data_AF-A0A8S1X2E7-F1
#
_entry.id   AF-A0A8S1X2E7-F1
#
_cell.length_a   1.000
_cell.length_b   1.000
_cell.length_c   1.000
_cell.angle_alpha   90.00
_cell.angle_beta   90.00
_cell.angle_gamma   90.00
#
_symmetry.space_group_name_H-M   'P 1'
#
loop_
_entity.id
_entity.type
_entity.pdbx_description
1 polymer ?
#
loop_
_entity_poly.entity_id
_entity_poly.type
_entity_poly.pdbx_seq_one_letter_code
_entity_poly.pdbx_strand_id
1 'polypeptide(L)'
;MSEYFRKYIKKENYPNHFSNIKYKTSFRNCILEAFKRRNWKETDGDDWDIMWAEKEWIHEVMDHIHLQSHQKINHFRNHYELTRKDLMIKNLKKQRRMLEKEGKTDEANSYNFFPLTYHLPSEYPIFNEEFKKQGDNKTAWIMKPIGKSQGRGIFLFNKIQQISQWKNQVKFNPENPSAESYIVQRYIADPLLIGGKKFDTRIYLLCTSYSPLTLYLYRTGFARFTHHRYDNEDITNTYVHLTNVAIQKTSDNYDEKLGGKWDLQKLKLFLMTKYGQDKVQECFYNIQQLMIKSLLAVQKIIINDKHCFELYGFDILFDSSLKPWLLEVNASPSMTSNTPIDFELKCGLLDDVFTIIDLEKILTGNEEQIGGFDLIYKGGPIKSQYYSSSFSFLGTFNNRKIHLKKLAKTCALRLNQTTPQLKSSEGTKKDKDKDKDDKQMRSASKSSQINQNSNIQSKIVAQPRGITNIKRTSTDLPILMNKQNSIRKEGHLNSQQKQTISIQQKTELEFNQNKVFSQLNNSALSPYQQDESVTNNNRVIKNSFQTLPKIAKPESFIQNA
;
A
#
# COMPACT_ATOMS: atom_id res chain seq x y z
N MET A 1 10.79 19.83 -1.19
CA MET A 1 11.60 18.76 -0.56
C MET A 1 11.03 18.41 0.80
N SER A 2 10.93 17.12 1.13
CA SER A 2 10.45 16.67 2.46
C SER A 2 11.31 17.26 3.60
N GLU A 3 10.70 17.52 4.76
CA GLU A 3 11.38 18.17 5.90
C GLU A 3 12.62 17.38 6.35
N TYR A 4 12.57 16.04 6.24
CA TYR A 4 13.65 15.16 6.64
C TYR A 4 14.92 15.45 5.86
N PHE A 5 14.80 15.75 4.56
CA PHE A 5 15.94 16.04 3.69
C PHE A 5 16.39 17.49 3.80
N ARG A 6 15.45 18.44 3.94
CA ARG A 6 15.76 19.86 4.14
C ARG A 6 16.63 20.13 5.36
N LYS A 7 16.51 19.31 6.41
CA LYS A 7 17.32 19.41 7.62
C LYS A 7 18.81 19.10 7.40
N TYR A 8 19.14 18.21 6.46
CA TYR A 8 20.52 17.72 6.27
C TYR A 8 21.16 18.20 4.98
N ILE A 9 20.38 18.44 3.92
CA ILE A 9 20.89 18.93 2.64
C ILE A 9 20.83 20.45 2.67
N LYS A 10 22.00 21.10 2.56
CA LYS A 10 22.09 22.57 2.44
C LYS A 10 21.54 23.01 1.09
N LYS A 11 20.89 24.18 1.06
CA LYS A 11 20.29 24.76 -0.17
C LYS A 11 21.29 24.87 -1.33
N GLU A 12 22.54 25.19 -1.03
CA GLU A 12 23.64 25.30 -2.01
C GLU A 12 23.99 23.99 -2.72
N ASN A 13 23.64 22.84 -2.10
CA ASN A 13 23.94 21.50 -2.62
C ASN A 13 22.69 20.80 -3.17
N TYR A 14 21.64 21.55 -3.49
CA TYR A 14 20.47 20.98 -4.16
C TYR A 14 20.82 20.62 -5.60
N PRO A 15 20.66 19.34 -6.01
CA PRO A 15 21.14 18.87 -7.31
C PRO A 15 20.43 19.55 -8.50
N ASN A 16 19.26 20.15 -8.28
CA ASN A 16 18.64 21.07 -9.22
C ASN A 16 18.22 22.37 -8.50
N HIS A 17 18.32 23.51 -9.20
CA HIS A 17 17.77 24.81 -8.79
C HIS A 17 16.23 24.91 -8.84
N PHE A 18 15.48 23.83 -8.62
CA PHE A 18 14.03 23.92 -8.47
C PHE A 18 13.68 24.40 -7.05
N SER A 19 13.96 25.68 -6.81
CA SER A 19 13.45 26.42 -5.65
C SER A 19 11.94 26.68 -5.75
N ASN A 20 11.30 26.26 -6.85
CA ASN A 20 9.92 26.58 -7.21
C ASN A 20 9.19 25.37 -7.83
N ILE A 21 9.25 24.17 -7.24
CA ILE A 21 8.39 23.07 -7.70
C ILE A 21 6.93 23.52 -7.56
N LYS A 22 6.17 23.40 -8.65
CA LYS A 22 4.76 23.78 -8.74
C LYS A 22 3.88 22.55 -8.76
N TYR A 23 2.81 22.57 -7.97
CA TYR A 23 1.79 21.52 -7.95
C TYR A 23 0.42 22.05 -8.41
N LYS A 24 -0.36 21.19 -9.05
CA LYS A 24 -1.75 21.46 -9.45
C LYS A 24 -2.67 20.38 -8.87
N THR A 25 -3.71 20.79 -8.15
CA THR A 25 -4.71 19.85 -7.60
C THR A 25 -6.00 20.55 -7.20
N SER A 26 -7.14 19.90 -7.43
CA SER A 26 -8.46 20.31 -6.91
C SER A 26 -8.69 19.85 -5.47
N PHE A 27 -7.91 18.89 -4.97
CA PHE A 27 -8.15 18.26 -3.67
C PHE A 27 -7.77 19.17 -2.50
N ARG A 28 -8.67 19.29 -1.53
CA ARG A 28 -8.48 20.06 -0.28
C ARG A 28 -8.41 19.15 0.95
N ASN A 29 -7.58 18.11 0.89
CA ASN A 29 -7.41 17.10 1.95
C ASN A 29 -5.90 16.82 2.21
N CYS A 30 -5.55 15.62 2.68
CA CYS A 30 -4.15 15.23 2.94
C CYS A 30 -3.21 15.43 1.74
N ILE A 31 -3.73 15.42 0.49
CA ILE A 31 -2.96 15.70 -0.73
C ILE A 31 -2.38 17.12 -0.69
N LEU A 32 -3.24 18.12 -0.47
CA LEU A 32 -2.83 19.51 -0.35
C LEU A 32 -1.84 19.71 0.81
N GLU A 33 -2.14 19.10 1.96
CA GLU A 33 -1.28 19.22 3.13
C GLU A 33 0.11 18.60 2.91
N ALA A 34 0.20 17.49 2.18
CA ALA A 34 1.47 16.89 1.81
C ALA A 34 2.29 17.78 0.85
N PHE A 35 1.64 18.46 -0.11
CA PHE A 35 2.30 19.45 -0.95
C PHE A 35 2.80 20.66 -0.16
N LYS A 36 1.98 21.23 0.72
CA LYS A 36 2.35 22.36 1.59
C LYS A 36 3.54 22.02 2.48
N ARG A 37 3.57 20.82 3.08
CA ARG A 37 4.70 20.35 3.92
C ARG A 37 6.03 20.25 3.16
N ARG A 38 6.00 20.21 1.83
CA ARG A 38 7.21 20.21 0.97
C ARG A 38 7.64 21.61 0.54
N ASN A 39 6.89 22.64 0.92
CA ASN A 39 7.03 24.02 0.46
C ASN A 39 6.97 24.13 -1.08
N TRP A 40 6.17 23.28 -1.73
CA TRP A 40 5.87 23.43 -3.15
C TRP A 40 4.79 24.51 -3.35
N LYS A 41 4.74 25.12 -4.54
CA LYS A 41 3.84 26.23 -4.84
C LYS A 41 2.63 25.75 -5.62
N GLU A 42 1.44 26.19 -5.22
CA GLU A 42 0.22 25.93 -6.01
C GLU A 42 0.25 26.74 -7.31
N THR A 43 -0.32 26.20 -8.38
CA THR A 43 -0.50 26.89 -9.66
C THR A 43 -1.81 26.45 -10.31
N ASP A 44 -2.50 27.40 -10.92
CA ASP A 44 -3.71 27.14 -11.73
C ASP A 44 -3.40 27.06 -13.24
N GLY A 45 -2.21 27.52 -13.65
CA GLY A 45 -1.76 27.54 -15.04
C GLY A 45 -1.31 26.17 -15.55
N ASP A 46 -0.69 26.17 -16.74
CA ASP A 46 -0.16 24.97 -17.39
C ASP A 46 1.32 24.69 -17.04
N ASP A 47 1.98 25.67 -16.42
CA ASP A 47 3.32 25.53 -15.87
C ASP A 47 3.26 24.91 -14.46
N TRP A 48 3.23 23.57 -14.43
CA TRP A 48 3.23 22.74 -13.22
C TRP A 48 4.23 21.58 -13.39
N ASP A 49 4.82 21.10 -12.29
CA ASP A 49 5.72 19.94 -12.28
C ASP A 49 5.00 18.65 -11.91
N ILE A 50 4.01 18.74 -11.01
CA ILE A 50 3.20 17.60 -10.59
C ILE A 50 1.73 17.97 -10.50
N MET A 51 0.89 17.16 -11.13
CA MET A 51 -0.55 17.26 -11.04
C MET A 51 -1.11 16.06 -10.28
N TRP A 52 -1.86 16.33 -9.21
CA TRP A 52 -2.69 15.31 -8.57
C TRP A 52 -4.13 15.50 -9.03
N ALA A 53 -4.49 14.75 -10.07
CA ALA A 53 -5.74 14.83 -10.80
C ALA A 53 -6.82 13.88 -10.24
N GLU A 54 -8.07 14.23 -10.51
CA GLU A 54 -9.24 13.35 -10.38
C GLU A 54 -9.31 12.37 -11.57
N LYS A 55 -9.97 11.23 -11.40
CA LYS A 55 -10.06 10.21 -12.47
C LYS A 55 -10.89 10.72 -13.63
N GLU A 56 -11.93 11.48 -13.32
CA GLU A 56 -12.84 12.11 -14.27
C GLU A 56 -12.07 13.03 -15.21
N TRP A 57 -11.16 13.85 -14.66
CA TRP A 57 -10.27 14.70 -15.45
C TRP A 57 -9.33 13.88 -16.35
N ILE A 58 -8.79 12.76 -15.84
CA ILE A 58 -7.93 11.87 -16.64
C ILE A 58 -8.68 11.32 -17.86
N HIS A 59 -9.92 10.89 -17.66
CA HIS A 59 -10.75 10.36 -18.74
C HIS A 59 -11.11 11.39 -19.81
N GLU A 60 -11.36 12.63 -19.41
CA GLU A 60 -11.83 13.67 -20.32
C GLU A 60 -10.69 14.41 -21.03
N VAL A 61 -9.53 14.55 -20.39
CA VAL A 61 -8.50 15.51 -20.81
C VAL A 61 -7.18 14.86 -21.20
N MET A 62 -6.80 13.72 -20.59
CA MET A 62 -5.44 13.18 -20.72
C MET A 62 -5.06 12.77 -22.15
N ASP A 63 -6.04 12.40 -22.98
CA ASP A 63 -5.84 12.03 -24.38
C ASP A 63 -5.67 13.25 -25.31
N HIS A 64 -5.99 14.45 -24.82
CA HIS A 64 -5.96 15.69 -25.60
C HIS A 64 -4.80 16.63 -25.22
N ILE A 65 -3.96 16.24 -24.25
CA ILE A 65 -2.85 17.06 -23.76
C ILE A 65 -1.49 16.43 -24.04
N HIS A 66 -0.51 17.29 -24.30
CA HIS A 66 0.89 16.90 -24.39
C HIS A 66 1.62 17.26 -23.09
N LEU A 67 2.12 16.24 -22.38
CA LEU A 67 2.86 16.44 -21.14
C LEU A 67 4.34 16.76 -21.42
N GLN A 68 4.86 17.78 -20.75
CA GLN A 68 6.26 18.15 -20.80
C GLN A 68 7.14 17.10 -20.10
N SER A 69 8.42 17.03 -20.49
CA SER A 69 9.33 15.98 -20.04
C SER A 69 9.54 15.90 -18.51
N HIS A 70 9.35 17.01 -17.80
CA HIS A 70 9.48 17.11 -16.34
C HIS A 70 8.16 16.82 -15.59
N GLN A 71 7.02 16.86 -16.29
CA GLN A 71 5.70 16.75 -15.68
C GLN A 71 5.41 15.34 -15.17
N LYS A 72 4.73 15.28 -14.02
CA LYS A 72 4.27 14.04 -13.39
C LYS A 72 2.78 14.09 -13.05
N ILE A 73 2.08 12.98 -13.26
CA ILE A 73 0.65 12.84 -12.96
C ILE A 73 0.34 11.50 -12.30
N ASN A 74 -0.62 11.48 -11.39
CA ASN A 74 -0.91 10.37 -10.48
C ASN A 74 -1.83 9.27 -11.06
N HIS A 75 -2.00 9.22 -12.38
CA HIS A 75 -2.81 8.20 -13.05
C HIS A 75 -2.21 7.72 -14.37
N PHE A 76 -2.33 6.43 -14.67
CA PHE A 76 -2.14 5.90 -16.03
C PHE A 76 -3.45 6.03 -16.84
N ARG A 77 -3.35 6.34 -18.13
CA ARG A 77 -4.52 6.57 -19.04
C ARG A 77 -5.62 5.52 -18.90
N ASN A 78 -5.24 4.24 -18.91
CA ASN A 78 -6.16 3.11 -18.82
C ASN A 78 -6.08 2.36 -17.48
N HIS A 79 -5.87 3.07 -16.36
CA HIS A 79 -5.84 2.51 -15.01
C HIS A 79 -7.10 1.68 -14.65
N TYR A 80 -8.22 1.93 -15.33
CA TYR A 80 -9.48 1.20 -15.16
C TYR A 80 -9.39 -0.28 -15.55
N GLU A 81 -8.38 -0.71 -16.31
CA GLU A 81 -8.10 -2.13 -16.61
C GLU A 81 -7.84 -2.97 -15.34
N LEU A 82 -7.32 -2.34 -14.29
CA LEU A 82 -7.11 -2.97 -12.98
C LEU A 82 -8.18 -2.59 -11.96
N THR A 83 -8.77 -1.39 -12.08
CA THR A 83 -9.60 -0.81 -11.01
C THR A 83 -11.10 -0.91 -11.25
N ARG A 84 -11.52 -1.15 -12.50
CA ARG A 84 -12.91 -1.48 -12.81
C ARG A 84 -13.15 -2.97 -12.56
N LYS A 85 -14.20 -3.31 -11.81
CA LYS A 85 -14.36 -4.66 -11.22
C LYS A 85 -14.46 -5.77 -12.28
N ASP A 86 -15.14 -5.52 -13.38
CA ASP A 86 -15.28 -6.44 -14.50
C ASP A 86 -13.97 -6.65 -15.27
N LEU A 87 -13.24 -5.57 -15.57
CA LEU A 87 -11.97 -5.62 -16.29
C LEU A 87 -10.88 -6.27 -15.45
N MET A 88 -10.80 -5.95 -14.15
CA MET A 88 -9.90 -6.61 -13.21
C MET A 88 -10.08 -8.12 -13.25
N ILE A 89 -11.32 -8.59 -13.11
CA ILE A 89 -11.64 -10.02 -13.11
C ILE A 89 -11.37 -10.66 -14.47
N LYS A 90 -11.72 -9.97 -15.57
CA LYS A 90 -11.43 -10.42 -16.94
C LYS A 90 -9.93 -10.60 -17.15
N ASN A 91 -9.12 -9.65 -16.71
CA ASN A 91 -7.66 -9.65 -16.87
C ASN A 91 -7.00 -10.71 -15.98
N LEU A 92 -7.44 -10.88 -14.73
CA LEU A 92 -6.99 -11.96 -13.85
C LEU A 92 -7.32 -13.35 -14.42
N LYS A 93 -8.56 -13.56 -14.90
CA LYS A 93 -8.97 -14.81 -15.57
C LYS A 93 -8.14 -15.06 -16.83
N LYS A 94 -7.89 -14.02 -17.64
CA LYS A 94 -7.08 -14.11 -18.86
C LYS A 94 -5.66 -14.54 -18.54
N GLN A 95 -5.01 -13.91 -17.55
CA GLN A 95 -3.65 -14.24 -17.14
C GLN A 95 -3.56 -15.69 -16.64
N ARG A 96 -4.52 -16.13 -15.81
CA ARG A 96 -4.59 -17.51 -15.35
C ARG A 96 -4.68 -18.52 -16.50
N ARG A 97 -5.61 -18.28 -17.45
CA ARG A 97 -5.78 -19.14 -18.65
C ARG A 97 -4.55 -19.16 -19.54
N MET A 98 -3.82 -18.04 -19.65
CA MET A 98 -2.56 -18.01 -20.40
C MET A 98 -1.50 -18.90 -19.75
N LEU A 99 -1.35 -18.83 -18.42
CA LEU A 99 -0.42 -19.68 -17.68
C LEU A 99 -0.79 -21.17 -17.78
N GLU A 100 -2.09 -21.51 -17.71
CA GLU A 100 -2.60 -22.87 -17.94
C GLU A 100 -2.19 -23.39 -19.34
N LYS A 101 -2.34 -22.56 -20.39
CA LYS A 101 -1.92 -22.91 -21.76
C LYS A 101 -0.41 -23.05 -21.93
N GLU A 102 0.38 -22.32 -21.15
CA GLU A 102 1.85 -22.44 -21.12
C GLU A 102 2.34 -23.64 -20.29
N GLY A 103 1.44 -24.45 -19.71
CA GLY A 103 1.80 -25.58 -18.84
C GLY A 103 2.27 -25.17 -17.44
N LYS A 104 2.10 -23.90 -17.06
CA LYS A 104 2.52 -23.36 -15.75
C LYS A 104 1.39 -23.48 -14.72
N THR A 105 0.97 -24.72 -14.45
CA THR A 105 -0.20 -25.02 -13.61
C THR A 105 -0.10 -24.44 -12.21
N ASP A 106 1.06 -24.54 -11.55
CA ASP A 106 1.24 -24.01 -10.19
C ASP A 106 1.16 -22.48 -10.15
N GLU A 107 1.74 -21.81 -11.15
CA GLU A 107 1.65 -20.36 -11.29
C GLU A 107 0.21 -19.94 -11.57
N ALA A 108 -0.53 -20.67 -12.41
CA ALA A 108 -1.94 -20.42 -12.65
C ALA A 108 -2.79 -20.60 -11.39
N ASN A 109 -2.59 -21.69 -10.64
CA ASN A 109 -3.28 -21.96 -9.38
C ASN A 109 -3.04 -20.86 -8.35
N SER A 110 -1.86 -20.24 -8.41
CA SER A 110 -1.51 -19.12 -7.55
C SER A 110 -2.30 -17.82 -7.82
N TYR A 111 -3.16 -17.78 -8.85
CA TYR A 111 -4.17 -16.74 -9.09
C TYR A 111 -5.52 -17.00 -8.39
N ASN A 112 -5.65 -18.06 -7.60
CA ASN A 112 -6.87 -18.38 -6.84
C ASN A 112 -7.03 -17.52 -5.57
N PHE A 113 -6.89 -16.21 -5.72
CA PHE A 113 -7.00 -15.20 -4.65
C PHE A 113 -8.15 -14.22 -4.86
N PHE A 114 -9.01 -14.43 -5.86
CA PHE A 114 -10.24 -13.65 -6.05
C PHE A 114 -11.44 -14.61 -6.08
N PRO A 115 -12.60 -14.24 -5.51
CA PRO A 115 -13.74 -15.15 -5.49
C PRO A 115 -14.27 -15.39 -6.90
N LEU A 116 -14.91 -16.55 -7.11
CA LEU A 116 -15.56 -16.89 -8.37
C LEU A 116 -16.53 -15.76 -8.76
N THR A 117 -16.33 -15.18 -9.94
CA THR A 117 -17.02 -13.96 -10.36
C THR A 117 -17.49 -14.08 -11.81
N TYR A 118 -18.68 -13.56 -12.09
CA TYR A 118 -19.31 -13.50 -13.41
C TYR A 118 -19.75 -12.07 -13.73
N HIS A 119 -19.67 -11.66 -14.99
CA HIS A 119 -20.10 -10.37 -15.51
C HIS A 119 -21.51 -10.48 -16.11
N LEU A 120 -22.48 -9.75 -15.56
CA LEU A 120 -23.85 -9.72 -16.05
C LEU A 120 -24.13 -8.47 -16.89
N PRO A 121 -24.96 -8.60 -17.96
CA PRO A 121 -25.77 -9.78 -18.31
C PRO A 121 -25.04 -10.86 -19.13
N SER A 122 -23.83 -10.60 -19.65
CA SER A 122 -23.16 -11.45 -20.65
C SER A 122 -22.87 -12.88 -20.21
N GLU A 123 -22.51 -13.10 -18.95
CA GLU A 123 -22.17 -14.41 -18.39
C GLU A 123 -23.35 -15.02 -17.61
N TYR A 124 -24.58 -14.50 -17.75
CA TYR A 124 -25.76 -15.02 -17.04
C TYR A 124 -25.99 -16.53 -17.26
N PRO A 125 -25.92 -17.08 -18.50
CA PRO A 125 -26.19 -18.51 -18.71
C PRO A 125 -25.22 -19.40 -17.93
N ILE A 126 -23.93 -19.07 -17.98
CA ILE A 126 -22.86 -19.82 -17.30
C ILE A 126 -22.99 -19.66 -15.78
N PHE A 127 -23.31 -18.46 -15.31
CA PHE A 127 -23.58 -18.22 -13.90
C PHE A 127 -24.78 -19.05 -13.41
N ASN A 128 -25.87 -19.09 -14.18
CA ASN A 128 -27.09 -19.81 -13.82
C ASN A 128 -26.85 -21.33 -13.73
N GLU A 129 -26.01 -21.89 -14.61
CA GLU A 129 -25.57 -23.28 -14.50
C GLU A 129 -24.77 -23.53 -13.21
N GLU A 130 -23.81 -22.67 -12.90
CA GLU A 130 -23.02 -22.78 -11.66
C GLU A 130 -23.90 -22.65 -10.41
N PHE A 131 -24.84 -21.69 -10.42
CA PHE A 131 -25.79 -21.49 -9.34
C PHE A 131 -26.63 -22.76 -9.08
N LYS A 132 -27.14 -23.38 -10.14
CA LYS A 132 -27.90 -24.64 -10.05
C LYS A 132 -27.05 -25.80 -9.52
N LYS A 133 -25.77 -25.90 -9.91
CA LYS A 133 -24.85 -26.94 -9.41
C LYS A 133 -24.60 -26.83 -7.90
N GLN A 134 -24.52 -25.61 -7.39
CA GLN A 134 -24.29 -25.34 -5.96
C GLN A 134 -25.56 -25.62 -5.12
N GLY A 135 -26.74 -25.52 -5.74
CA GLY A 135 -28.04 -25.72 -5.12
C GLY A 135 -28.59 -24.44 -4.48
N ASP A 136 -29.90 -24.21 -4.66
CA ASP A 136 -30.60 -23.05 -4.12
C ASP A 136 -30.47 -22.97 -2.59
N ASN A 137 -30.35 -21.75 -2.06
CA ASN A 137 -30.19 -21.45 -0.62
C ASN A 137 -28.92 -22.00 0.06
N LYS A 138 -27.99 -22.64 -0.67
CA LYS A 138 -26.75 -23.18 -0.06
C LYS A 138 -25.58 -22.20 -0.11
N THR A 139 -25.48 -21.42 -1.17
CA THR A 139 -24.36 -20.50 -1.40
C THR A 139 -24.88 -19.08 -1.58
N ALA A 140 -24.41 -18.16 -0.73
CA ALA A 140 -24.65 -16.74 -0.90
C ALA A 140 -23.76 -16.14 -2.00
N TRP A 141 -24.32 -15.20 -2.74
CA TRP A 141 -23.65 -14.44 -3.79
C TRP A 141 -23.82 -12.95 -3.51
N ILE A 142 -22.86 -12.15 -3.96
CA ILE A 142 -22.87 -10.70 -3.83
C ILE A 142 -22.88 -10.06 -5.21
N MET A 143 -23.87 -9.20 -5.46
CA MET A 143 -23.92 -8.37 -6.66
C MET A 143 -23.28 -7.03 -6.38
N LYS A 144 -22.41 -6.59 -7.29
CA LYS A 144 -21.74 -5.30 -7.19
C LYS A 144 -21.84 -4.56 -8.53
N PRO A 145 -22.29 -3.31 -8.55
CA PRO A 145 -22.26 -2.49 -9.76
C PRO A 145 -20.81 -2.23 -10.19
N ILE A 146 -20.57 -2.22 -11.50
CA ILE A 146 -19.23 -2.09 -12.07
C ILE A 146 -18.62 -0.71 -11.78
N GLY A 147 -19.38 0.35 -12.05
CA GLY A 147 -18.92 1.74 -11.98
C GLY A 147 -19.14 2.46 -10.64
N LYS A 148 -19.93 1.91 -9.71
CA LYS A 148 -20.18 2.54 -8.41
C LYS A 148 -19.16 2.12 -7.34
N SER A 149 -19.04 2.94 -6.31
CA SER A 149 -18.13 2.76 -5.18
C SER A 149 -18.87 2.94 -3.84
N GLN A 150 -18.15 2.84 -2.72
CA GLN A 150 -18.66 3.08 -1.35
C GLN A 150 -19.76 2.13 -0.88
N GLY A 151 -19.94 0.99 -1.55
CA GLY A 151 -20.96 0.01 -1.21
C GLY A 151 -22.35 0.30 -1.78
N ARG A 152 -22.52 1.38 -2.56
CA ARG A 152 -23.82 1.71 -3.16
C ARG A 152 -24.23 0.68 -4.20
N GLY A 153 -25.48 0.21 -4.12
CA GLY A 153 -26.04 -0.79 -5.04
C GLY A 153 -25.54 -2.22 -4.81
N ILE A 154 -24.78 -2.47 -3.74
CA ILE A 154 -24.35 -3.82 -3.39
C ILE A 154 -25.47 -4.52 -2.62
N PHE A 155 -25.78 -5.76 -2.99
CA PHE A 155 -26.70 -6.60 -2.26
C PHE A 155 -26.28 -8.07 -2.33
N LEU A 156 -26.68 -8.85 -1.34
CA LEU A 156 -26.50 -10.29 -1.32
C LEU A 156 -27.77 -10.99 -1.77
N PHE A 157 -27.60 -12.19 -2.34
CA PHE A 157 -28.72 -13.04 -2.74
C PHE A 157 -28.32 -14.51 -2.62
N ASN A 158 -29.31 -15.36 -2.36
CA ASN A 158 -29.17 -16.82 -2.28
C ASN A 158 -30.28 -17.55 -3.05
N LYS A 159 -31.19 -16.80 -3.69
CA LYS A 159 -32.25 -17.29 -4.58
C LYS A 159 -32.13 -16.63 -5.94
N ILE A 160 -32.17 -17.42 -7.01
CA ILE A 160 -32.01 -16.90 -8.39
C ILE A 160 -33.14 -15.93 -8.79
N GLN A 161 -34.32 -16.06 -8.17
CA GLN A 161 -35.47 -15.19 -8.41
C GLN A 161 -35.19 -13.74 -7.98
N GLN A 162 -34.35 -13.53 -6.97
CA GLN A 162 -33.95 -12.21 -6.48
C GLN A 162 -33.20 -11.40 -7.55
N ILE A 163 -32.60 -12.08 -8.53
CA ILE A 163 -31.87 -11.45 -9.62
C ILE A 163 -32.57 -11.58 -10.98
N SER A 164 -33.84 -11.94 -10.98
CA SER A 164 -34.61 -12.22 -12.20
C SER A 164 -34.69 -11.04 -13.18
N GLN A 165 -34.69 -9.81 -12.68
CA GLN A 165 -34.68 -8.60 -13.53
C GLN A 165 -33.39 -8.42 -14.33
N TRP A 166 -32.26 -8.99 -13.88
CA TRP A 166 -30.99 -8.95 -14.61
C TRP A 166 -30.82 -10.13 -15.59
N LYS A 167 -31.85 -10.99 -15.74
CA LYS A 167 -31.91 -12.05 -16.78
C LYS A 167 -32.00 -11.45 -18.18
N ASN A 168 -32.80 -10.39 -18.31
CA ASN A 168 -33.23 -9.84 -19.60
C ASN A 168 -32.79 -8.38 -19.74
N GLN A 169 -31.50 -8.16 -20.00
CA GLN A 169 -30.97 -6.86 -20.45
C GLN A 169 -30.31 -6.96 -21.84
N VAL A 170 -30.74 -7.93 -22.65
CA VAL A 170 -30.32 -8.08 -24.07
C VAL A 170 -31.28 -7.35 -25.02
N LYS A 171 -32.48 -6.96 -24.56
CA LYS A 171 -33.31 -6.03 -25.34
C LYS A 171 -32.84 -4.62 -25.04
N PHE A 172 -32.11 -4.04 -25.99
CA PHE A 172 -31.92 -2.60 -26.11
C PHE A 172 -33.28 -1.93 -25.90
N ASN A 173 -33.46 -1.23 -24.78
CA ASN A 173 -34.62 -0.38 -24.57
C ASN A 173 -34.20 1.03 -25.01
N PRO A 174 -34.73 1.57 -26.12
CA PRO A 174 -34.39 2.92 -26.58
C PRO A 174 -34.66 4.00 -25.54
N GLU A 175 -35.61 3.74 -24.62
CA GLU A 175 -35.96 4.66 -23.54
C GLU A 175 -35.08 4.51 -22.27
N ASN A 176 -34.21 3.50 -22.21
CA ASN A 176 -33.31 3.28 -21.08
C ASN A 176 -31.94 2.77 -21.54
N PRO A 177 -31.09 3.64 -22.11
CA PRO A 177 -29.77 3.29 -22.64
C PRO A 177 -28.76 2.80 -21.57
N SER A 178 -29.11 2.83 -20.28
CA SER A 178 -28.24 2.46 -19.15
C SER A 178 -28.72 1.19 -18.44
N ALA A 179 -28.71 0.05 -19.12
CA ALA A 179 -28.73 -1.23 -18.44
C ALA A 179 -27.50 -1.30 -17.51
N GLU A 180 -27.69 -1.07 -16.20
CA GLU A 180 -26.59 -1.02 -15.24
C GLU A 180 -25.93 -2.41 -15.17
N SER A 181 -24.68 -2.51 -15.62
CA SER A 181 -23.91 -3.74 -15.59
C SER A 181 -23.39 -4.06 -14.19
N TYR A 182 -23.44 -5.34 -13.83
CA TYR A 182 -23.04 -5.85 -12.52
C TYR A 182 -22.01 -6.97 -12.65
N ILE A 183 -21.21 -7.14 -11.60
CA ILE A 183 -20.56 -8.42 -11.34
C ILE A 183 -21.34 -9.19 -10.29
N VAL A 184 -21.45 -10.50 -10.50
CA VAL A 184 -21.94 -11.46 -9.52
C VAL A 184 -20.74 -12.23 -9.00
N GLN A 185 -20.49 -12.17 -7.70
CA GLN A 185 -19.32 -12.78 -7.09
C GLN A 185 -19.74 -13.73 -5.96
N ARG A 186 -19.08 -14.87 -5.82
CA ARG A 186 -19.32 -15.79 -4.70
C ARG A 186 -18.99 -15.07 -3.39
N TYR A 187 -19.95 -15.06 -2.47
CA TYR A 187 -19.76 -14.40 -1.19
C TYR A 187 -18.88 -15.27 -0.28
N ILE A 188 -17.94 -14.64 0.44
CA ILE A 188 -17.10 -15.31 1.43
C ILE A 188 -17.89 -15.37 2.72
N ALA A 189 -18.59 -16.50 2.92
CA ALA A 189 -19.52 -16.71 4.02
C ALA A 189 -18.84 -16.99 5.37
N ASP A 190 -17.60 -17.49 5.35
CA ASP A 190 -16.78 -17.77 6.54
C ASP A 190 -15.54 -16.83 6.60
N PRO A 191 -15.75 -15.51 6.80
CA PRO A 191 -14.65 -14.57 6.93
C PRO A 191 -13.95 -14.75 8.28
N LEU A 192 -12.69 -14.35 8.37
CA LEU A 192 -12.01 -14.21 9.64
C LEU A 192 -12.70 -13.14 10.49
N LEU A 193 -13.05 -13.51 11.73
CA LEU A 193 -13.70 -12.62 12.68
C LEU A 193 -12.76 -12.26 13.84
N ILE A 194 -12.84 -11.01 14.28
CA ILE A 194 -12.18 -10.53 15.51
C ILE A 194 -13.24 -9.93 16.40
N GLY A 195 -13.37 -10.44 17.63
CA GLY A 195 -14.46 -10.05 18.52
C GLY A 195 -15.87 -10.34 17.95
N GLY A 196 -15.96 -11.32 17.02
CA GLY A 196 -17.18 -11.64 16.29
C GLY A 196 -17.52 -10.63 15.18
N LYS A 197 -16.65 -9.68 14.83
CA LYS A 197 -16.90 -8.67 13.79
C LYS A 197 -16.12 -8.99 12.51
N LYS A 198 -16.75 -8.75 11.36
CA LYS A 198 -16.14 -8.87 10.04
C LYS A 198 -15.25 -7.66 9.78
N PHE A 199 -14.16 -7.86 9.05
CA PHE A 199 -13.29 -6.77 8.63
C PHE A 199 -12.64 -7.03 7.29
N ASP A 200 -12.23 -5.96 6.62
CA ASP A 200 -11.33 -6.02 5.48
C ASP A 200 -10.11 -5.11 5.74
N THR A 201 -9.02 -5.28 4.99
CA THR A 201 -7.85 -4.39 5.06
C THR A 201 -7.70 -3.53 3.83
N ARG A 202 -7.41 -2.25 4.05
CA ARG A 202 -6.90 -1.31 3.06
C ARG A 202 -5.37 -1.27 3.11
N ILE A 203 -4.72 -1.68 2.02
CA ILE A 203 -3.26 -1.67 1.87
C ILE A 203 -2.86 -0.85 0.65
N TYR A 204 -1.74 -0.13 0.73
CA TYR A 204 -1.30 0.82 -0.30
C TYR A 204 -0.12 0.28 -1.11
N LEU A 205 -0.20 0.40 -2.43
CA LEU A 205 0.85 0.03 -3.38
C LEU A 205 1.07 1.16 -4.37
N LEU A 206 2.30 1.63 -4.50
CA LEU A 206 2.67 2.61 -5.50
C LEU A 206 3.29 1.90 -6.71
N CYS A 207 2.73 2.15 -7.90
CA CYS A 207 3.29 1.74 -9.18
C CYS A 207 3.90 2.97 -9.86
N THR A 208 5.20 2.97 -10.14
CA THR A 208 5.87 4.11 -10.81
C THR A 208 6.14 3.87 -12.29
N SER A 209 6.00 2.63 -12.76
CA SER A 209 6.17 2.26 -14.16
C SER A 209 5.60 0.86 -14.39
N TYR A 210 5.05 0.61 -15.58
CA TYR A 210 4.70 -0.71 -16.11
C TYR A 210 5.76 -1.26 -17.06
N SER A 211 6.70 -0.43 -17.52
CA SER A 211 7.81 -0.82 -18.41
C SER A 211 9.14 -0.15 -17.99
N PRO A 212 10.00 -0.84 -17.23
CA PRO A 212 9.74 -2.10 -16.54
C PRO A 212 8.78 -1.91 -15.36
N LEU A 213 7.98 -2.94 -15.04
CA LEU A 213 7.07 -2.92 -13.89
C LEU A 213 7.86 -2.62 -12.62
N THR A 214 7.49 -1.54 -11.91
CA THR A 214 8.19 -1.07 -10.70
C THR A 214 7.17 -0.78 -9.60
N LEU A 215 7.21 -1.57 -8.53
CA LEU A 215 6.20 -1.60 -7.46
C LEU A 215 6.82 -1.39 -6.09
N TYR A 216 6.21 -0.48 -5.34
CA TYR A 216 6.54 -0.18 -3.95
C TYR A 216 5.35 -0.51 -3.06
N LEU A 217 5.56 -1.35 -2.05
CA LEU A 217 4.53 -1.73 -1.08
C LEU A 217 4.69 -0.91 0.20
N TYR A 218 3.61 -0.28 0.66
CA TYR A 218 3.64 0.45 1.92
C TYR A 218 3.54 -0.53 3.09
N ARG A 219 4.42 -0.39 4.08
CA ARG A 219 4.50 -1.31 5.24
C ARG A 219 3.25 -1.30 6.12
N THR A 220 2.49 -0.21 6.12
CA THR A 220 1.27 -0.09 6.93
C THR A 220 0.03 0.14 6.06
N GLY A 221 -1.12 0.06 6.72
CA GLY A 221 -2.46 0.21 6.19
C GLY A 221 -3.42 0.17 7.37
N PHE A 222 -4.69 -0.17 7.13
CA PHE A 222 -5.63 -0.35 8.22
C PHE A 222 -6.68 -1.40 7.91
N ALA A 223 -7.12 -2.11 8.95
CA ALA A 223 -8.33 -2.92 8.93
C ALA A 223 -9.55 -2.05 9.21
N ARG A 224 -10.65 -2.29 8.51
CA ARG A 224 -11.96 -1.65 8.71
C ARG A 224 -12.94 -2.69 9.21
N PHE A 225 -13.50 -2.48 10.40
CA PHE A 225 -14.44 -3.40 11.04
C PHE A 225 -15.89 -2.99 10.78
N THR A 226 -16.79 -3.98 10.79
CA THR A 226 -18.22 -3.74 10.98
C THR A 226 -18.51 -3.29 12.42
N HIS A 227 -19.55 -2.47 12.62
CA HIS A 227 -19.99 -2.10 13.97
C HIS A 227 -20.83 -3.20 14.63
N HIS A 228 -21.48 -4.04 13.82
CA HIS A 228 -22.28 -5.18 14.25
C HIS A 228 -21.47 -6.48 14.19
N ARG A 229 -21.85 -7.44 15.04
CA ARG A 229 -21.31 -8.80 14.98
C ARG A 229 -21.77 -9.48 13.70
N TYR A 230 -20.87 -10.28 13.14
CA TYR A 230 -21.11 -11.07 11.96
C TYR A 230 -22.16 -12.14 12.24
N ASP A 231 -23.16 -12.16 11.38
CA ASP A 231 -24.22 -13.16 11.32
C ASP A 231 -24.37 -13.55 9.85
N ASN A 232 -24.52 -14.85 9.60
CA ASN A 232 -24.68 -15.40 8.27
C ASN A 232 -26.12 -15.86 8.01
N GLU A 233 -27.01 -15.75 8.99
CA GLU A 233 -28.43 -16.09 8.87
C GLU A 233 -29.18 -14.98 8.11
N ASP A 234 -28.98 -13.71 8.48
CA ASP A 234 -29.60 -12.56 7.81
C ASP A 234 -28.67 -11.90 6.76
N ILE A 235 -28.67 -12.48 5.56
CA ILE A 235 -27.90 -11.93 4.42
C ILE A 235 -28.37 -10.55 3.93
N THR A 236 -29.53 -10.08 4.37
CA THR A 236 -30.09 -8.78 3.94
C THR A 236 -29.53 -7.61 4.73
N ASN A 237 -28.98 -7.88 5.93
CA ASN A 237 -28.42 -6.86 6.80
C ASN A 237 -27.04 -6.37 6.30
N THR A 238 -27.06 -5.31 5.51
CA THR A 238 -25.85 -4.73 4.93
C THR A 238 -24.84 -4.22 5.97
N TYR A 239 -25.27 -3.84 7.18
CA TYR A 239 -24.38 -3.39 8.26
C TYR A 239 -23.45 -4.48 8.80
N VAL A 240 -23.85 -5.74 8.65
CA VAL A 240 -23.11 -6.93 9.09
C VAL A 240 -22.19 -7.44 7.98
N HIS A 241 -22.58 -7.25 6.73
CA HIS A 241 -21.89 -7.82 5.56
C HIS A 241 -20.94 -6.86 4.85
N LEU A 242 -21.14 -5.54 4.94
CA LEU A 242 -20.38 -4.52 4.22
C LEU A 242 -19.56 -3.66 5.18
N THR A 243 -18.24 -3.63 5.01
CA THR A 243 -17.27 -2.93 5.87
C THR A 243 -17.03 -1.47 5.47
N ASN A 244 -17.68 -1.00 4.40
CA ASN A 244 -17.47 0.36 3.88
C ASN A 244 -17.88 1.42 4.91
N VAL A 245 -16.97 2.36 5.19
CA VAL A 245 -17.20 3.47 6.14
C VAL A 245 -18.47 4.26 5.82
N ALA A 246 -18.81 4.44 4.55
CA ALA A 246 -20.02 5.17 4.14
C ALA A 246 -21.32 4.50 4.62
N ILE A 247 -21.34 3.16 4.73
CA ILE A 247 -22.45 2.37 5.26
C ILE A 247 -22.35 2.33 6.78
N GLN A 248 -21.16 2.11 7.31
CA GLN A 248 -20.94 1.97 8.75
C GLN A 248 -21.21 3.26 9.54
N LYS A 249 -21.03 4.44 8.93
CA LYS A 249 -21.36 5.74 9.53
C LYS A 249 -22.85 5.96 9.79
N THR A 250 -23.73 5.25 9.11
CA THR A 250 -25.18 5.35 9.35
C THR A 250 -25.65 4.39 10.44
N SER A 251 -24.74 3.62 11.05
CA SER A 251 -25.09 2.74 12.17
C SER A 251 -25.08 3.47 13.50
N ASP A 252 -26.04 3.15 14.37
CA ASP A 252 -26.17 3.74 15.71
C ASP A 252 -24.95 3.45 16.62
N ASN A 253 -24.16 2.43 16.30
CA ASN A 253 -22.98 1.99 17.04
C ASN A 253 -21.66 2.55 16.47
N TYR A 254 -21.72 3.59 15.64
CA TYR A 254 -20.53 4.24 15.09
C TYR A 254 -19.81 5.06 16.17
N ASP A 255 -18.63 4.61 16.58
CA ASP A 255 -17.74 5.43 17.42
C ASP A 255 -16.84 6.30 16.52
N GLU A 256 -17.13 7.61 16.48
CA GLU A 256 -16.36 8.60 15.72
C GLU A 256 -14.88 8.68 16.17
N LYS A 257 -14.58 8.41 17.46
CA LYS A 257 -13.23 8.52 18.01
C LYS A 257 -12.36 7.33 17.60
N LEU A 258 -12.92 6.12 17.63
CA LEU A 258 -12.21 4.89 17.23
C LEU A 258 -12.27 4.65 15.71
N GLY A 259 -13.29 5.17 15.03
CA GLY A 259 -13.49 5.09 13.58
C GLY A 259 -13.64 3.66 13.03
N GLY A 260 -13.71 2.64 13.89
CA GLY A 260 -13.78 1.23 13.52
C GLY A 260 -12.53 0.72 12.79
N LYS A 261 -11.35 1.31 13.04
CA LYS A 261 -10.11 0.95 12.33
C LYS A 261 -9.04 0.39 13.26
N TRP A 262 -8.32 -0.64 12.80
CA TRP A 262 -7.04 -1.03 13.40
C TRP A 262 -5.89 -0.76 12.44
N ASP A 263 -4.77 -0.26 12.98
CA ASP A 263 -3.51 -0.23 12.26
C ASP A 263 -3.07 -1.65 11.87
N LEU A 264 -2.49 -1.78 10.68
CA LEU A 264 -2.12 -3.08 10.12
C LEU A 264 -1.07 -3.83 10.97
N GLN A 265 -0.16 -3.12 11.65
CA GLN A 265 0.80 -3.74 12.55
C GLN A 265 0.12 -4.35 13.77
N LYS A 266 -0.87 -3.64 14.34
CA LYS A 266 -1.68 -4.16 15.45
C LYS A 266 -2.46 -5.41 15.03
N LEU A 267 -3.05 -5.40 13.83
CA LEU A 267 -3.71 -6.58 13.27
C LEU A 267 -2.72 -7.75 13.13
N LYS A 268 -1.55 -7.52 12.51
CA LYS A 268 -0.55 -8.57 12.31
C LYS A 268 -0.09 -9.19 13.63
N LEU A 269 0.21 -8.35 14.63
CA LEU A 269 0.63 -8.80 15.96
C LEU A 269 -0.46 -9.65 16.63
N PHE A 270 -1.71 -9.18 16.60
CA PHE A 270 -2.85 -9.94 17.13
C PHE A 270 -2.99 -11.31 16.46
N LEU A 271 -2.89 -11.36 15.14
CA LEU A 271 -2.97 -12.61 14.39
C LEU A 271 -1.80 -13.53 14.74
N MET A 272 -0.57 -13.00 14.88
CA MET A 272 0.61 -13.79 15.26
C MET A 272 0.43 -14.44 16.63
N THR A 273 -0.10 -13.69 17.61
CA THR A 273 -0.39 -14.23 18.95
C THR A 273 -1.45 -15.34 18.89
N LYS A 274 -2.45 -15.22 18.00
CA LYS A 274 -3.57 -16.18 17.93
C LYS A 274 -3.29 -17.42 17.08
N TYR A 275 -2.58 -17.27 15.96
CA TYR A 275 -2.42 -18.31 14.93
C TYR A 275 -0.97 -18.79 14.74
N GLY A 276 -0.01 -18.16 15.44
CA GLY A 276 1.41 -18.43 15.29
C GLY A 276 2.09 -17.57 14.23
N GLN A 277 3.39 -17.34 14.41
CA GLN A 277 4.19 -16.46 13.56
C GLN A 277 4.27 -16.95 12.12
N ASP A 278 4.56 -18.23 11.88
CA ASP A 278 4.84 -18.76 10.54
C ASP A 278 3.63 -18.63 9.61
N LYS A 279 2.45 -19.05 10.07
CA LYS A 279 1.19 -18.95 9.31
C LYS A 279 0.84 -17.51 8.94
N VAL A 280 1.04 -16.58 9.87
CA VAL A 280 0.72 -15.17 9.64
C VAL A 280 1.76 -14.53 8.73
N GLN A 281 3.04 -14.91 8.84
CA GLN A 281 4.07 -14.44 7.94
C GLN A 281 3.81 -14.91 6.50
N GLU A 282 3.41 -16.18 6.32
CA GLU A 282 2.97 -16.71 5.04
C GLU A 282 1.74 -15.97 4.50
N CYS A 283 0.73 -15.73 5.34
CA CYS A 283 -0.47 -14.96 4.97
C CYS A 283 -0.13 -13.57 4.43
N PHE A 284 0.73 -12.82 5.13
CA PHE A 284 1.15 -11.47 4.71
C PHE A 284 2.06 -11.50 3.47
N TYR A 285 2.87 -12.54 3.31
CA TYR A 285 3.59 -12.78 2.06
C TYR A 285 2.63 -13.05 0.89
N ASN A 286 1.59 -13.87 1.09
CA ASN A 286 0.56 -14.14 0.09
C ASN A 286 -0.22 -12.88 -0.30
N ILE A 287 -0.40 -11.93 0.62
CA ILE A 287 -0.92 -10.58 0.30
C ILE A 287 0.04 -9.82 -0.63
N GLN A 288 1.33 -9.80 -0.34
CA GLN A 288 2.28 -9.15 -1.25
C GLN A 288 2.25 -9.82 -2.64
N GLN A 289 2.19 -11.15 -2.69
CA GLN A 289 2.16 -11.90 -3.96
C GLN A 289 0.88 -11.65 -4.76
N LEU A 290 -0.30 -11.63 -4.13
CA LEU A 290 -1.55 -11.34 -4.84
C LEU A 290 -1.55 -9.91 -5.41
N MET A 291 -0.96 -8.94 -4.70
CA MET A 291 -0.83 -7.56 -5.18
C MET A 291 0.08 -7.50 -6.42
N ILE A 292 1.27 -8.11 -6.36
CA ILE A 292 2.18 -8.20 -7.53
C ILE A 292 1.47 -8.85 -8.72
N LYS A 293 0.82 -10.00 -8.51
CA LYS A 293 0.13 -10.75 -9.57
C LYS A 293 -1.03 -9.98 -10.19
N SER A 294 -1.73 -9.18 -9.40
CA SER A 294 -2.78 -8.28 -9.90
C SER A 294 -2.22 -7.27 -10.90
N LEU A 295 -1.03 -6.72 -10.63
CA LEU A 295 -0.34 -5.80 -11.53
C LEU A 295 0.26 -6.51 -12.76
N LEU A 296 0.80 -7.72 -12.59
CA LEU A 296 1.30 -8.54 -13.69
C LEU A 296 0.20 -8.88 -14.70
N ALA A 297 -1.01 -9.17 -14.24
CA ALA A 297 -2.16 -9.50 -15.10
C ALA A 297 -2.55 -8.37 -16.06
N VAL A 298 -2.24 -7.12 -15.72
CA VAL A 298 -2.53 -5.94 -16.55
C VAL A 298 -1.28 -5.32 -17.17
N GLN A 299 -0.08 -5.84 -16.89
CA GLN A 299 1.18 -5.19 -17.28
C GLN A 299 1.30 -4.95 -18.78
N LYS A 300 0.85 -5.90 -19.61
CA LYS A 300 0.90 -5.80 -21.07
C LYS A 300 -0.25 -4.97 -21.66
N ILE A 301 -1.24 -4.61 -20.85
CA ILE A 301 -2.48 -3.94 -21.26
C ILE A 301 -2.42 -2.46 -20.90
N ILE A 302 -1.84 -2.12 -19.74
CA ILE A 302 -1.69 -0.73 -19.31
C ILE A 302 -0.75 0.00 -20.27
N ILE A 303 -1.19 1.17 -20.74
CA ILE A 303 -0.41 2.08 -21.55
C ILE A 303 0.61 2.75 -20.63
N ASN A 304 1.85 2.27 -20.69
CA ASN A 304 2.93 2.83 -19.90
C ASN A 304 3.33 4.21 -20.42
N ASP A 305 3.38 5.19 -19.51
CA ASP A 305 3.84 6.54 -19.81
C ASP A 305 4.75 7.01 -18.67
N LYS A 306 5.93 7.55 -19.02
CA LYS A 306 6.95 7.97 -18.06
C LYS A 306 6.49 9.13 -17.16
N HIS A 307 5.49 9.89 -17.58
CA HIS A 307 4.93 10.98 -16.77
C HIS A 307 4.00 10.45 -15.67
N CYS A 308 3.57 9.19 -15.76
CA CYS A 308 2.53 8.63 -14.91
C CYS A 308 3.10 7.82 -13.75
N PHE A 309 2.39 7.85 -12.63
CA PHE A 309 2.53 6.92 -11.53
C PHE A 309 1.14 6.67 -10.95
N GLU A 310 0.96 5.67 -10.09
CA GLU A 310 -0.36 5.36 -9.55
C GLU A 310 -0.26 4.83 -8.12
N LEU A 311 -1.02 5.42 -7.21
CA LEU A 311 -1.14 4.95 -5.83
C LEU A 311 -2.43 4.12 -5.67
N TYR A 312 -2.28 2.81 -5.71
CA TYR A 312 -3.38 1.88 -5.55
C TYR A 312 -3.74 1.65 -4.07
N GLY A 313 -5.03 1.57 -3.79
CA GLY A 313 -5.57 1.03 -2.53
C GLY A 313 -6.21 -0.34 -2.76
N PHE A 314 -5.63 -1.38 -2.18
CA PHE A 314 -6.12 -2.75 -2.24
C PHE A 314 -7.05 -3.05 -1.06
N ASP A 315 -8.20 -3.64 -1.35
CA ASP A 315 -9.16 -4.11 -0.36
C ASP A 315 -9.09 -5.64 -0.30
N ILE A 316 -8.65 -6.17 0.84
CA ILE A 316 -8.39 -7.58 1.04
C ILE A 316 -9.20 -8.11 2.22
N LEU A 317 -9.86 -9.25 2.02
CA LEU A 317 -10.57 -9.99 3.06
C LEU A 317 -9.80 -11.25 3.43
N PHE A 318 -9.87 -11.66 4.69
CA PHE A 318 -9.32 -12.92 5.16
C PHE A 318 -10.48 -13.89 5.38
N ASP A 319 -10.34 -15.14 4.98
CA ASP A 319 -11.25 -16.19 5.44
C ASP A 319 -10.76 -16.80 6.77
N SER A 320 -11.58 -17.66 7.37
CA SER A 320 -11.28 -18.34 8.64
C SER A 320 -9.98 -19.16 8.63
N SER A 321 -9.48 -19.53 7.45
CA SER A 321 -8.21 -20.25 7.25
C SER A 321 -7.00 -19.34 7.07
N LEU A 322 -7.16 -18.01 7.26
CA LEU A 322 -6.16 -16.97 6.97
C LEU A 322 -5.78 -16.84 5.50
N LYS A 323 -6.60 -17.35 4.56
CA LYS A 323 -6.35 -17.11 3.14
C LYS A 323 -6.79 -15.68 2.77
N PRO A 324 -5.91 -14.89 2.13
CA PRO A 324 -6.27 -13.55 1.67
C PRO A 324 -7.03 -13.61 0.33
N TRP A 325 -8.07 -12.79 0.23
CA TRP A 325 -8.94 -12.64 -0.94
C TRP A 325 -8.99 -11.18 -1.38
N LEU A 326 -8.69 -10.93 -2.65
CA LEU A 326 -8.83 -9.63 -3.29
C LEU A 326 -10.31 -9.31 -3.50
N LEU A 327 -10.77 -8.19 -2.94
CA LEU A 327 -12.12 -7.68 -3.13
C LEU A 327 -12.20 -6.65 -4.25
N GLU A 328 -11.32 -5.64 -4.21
CA GLU A 328 -11.23 -4.56 -5.19
C GLU A 328 -9.85 -3.87 -5.15
N VAL A 329 -9.52 -3.17 -6.24
CA VAL A 329 -8.36 -2.27 -6.33
C VAL A 329 -8.84 -0.88 -6.71
N ASN A 330 -8.43 0.13 -5.94
CA ASN A 330 -8.84 1.52 -6.12
C ASN A 330 -7.67 2.36 -6.64
N ALA A 331 -7.84 3.05 -7.77
CA ALA A 331 -6.87 4.01 -8.35
C ALA A 331 -6.77 5.32 -7.54
N SER A 332 -7.88 5.74 -6.92
CA SER A 332 -7.94 6.95 -6.09
C SER A 332 -8.45 6.61 -4.70
N PRO A 333 -7.64 5.91 -3.87
CA PRO A 333 -8.04 5.64 -2.50
C PRO A 333 -8.27 6.96 -1.75
N SER A 334 -9.35 7.04 -0.98
CA SER A 334 -9.71 8.28 -0.26
C SER A 334 -8.58 8.77 0.65
N MET A 335 -8.17 10.01 0.40
CA MET A 335 -7.17 10.74 1.20
C MET A 335 -7.79 11.71 2.21
N THR A 336 -9.10 11.63 2.42
CA THR A 336 -9.77 12.37 3.50
C THR A 336 -9.56 11.65 4.81
N SER A 337 -9.09 12.34 5.85
CA SER A 337 -8.88 11.78 7.18
C SER A 337 -10.04 12.13 8.11
N ASN A 338 -10.52 11.14 8.88
CA ASN A 338 -11.52 11.39 9.92
C ASN A 338 -10.91 11.43 11.34
N THR A 339 -9.68 10.95 11.51
CA THR A 339 -8.98 10.91 12.80
C THR A 339 -7.54 11.40 12.65
N PRO A 340 -6.89 11.89 13.73
CA PRO A 340 -5.50 12.31 13.69
C PRO A 340 -4.54 11.19 13.23
N ILE A 341 -4.82 9.95 13.61
CA ILE A 341 -4.03 8.78 13.21
C ILE A 341 -4.13 8.54 11.69
N ASP A 342 -5.35 8.62 11.13
CA ASP A 342 -5.58 8.48 9.69
C ASP A 342 -4.93 9.64 8.91
N PHE A 343 -4.94 10.84 9.48
CA PHE A 343 -4.27 12.02 8.92
C PHE A 343 -2.75 11.85 8.88
N GLU A 344 -2.11 11.41 9.98
CA GLU A 344 -0.67 11.18 10.02
C GLU A 344 -0.25 10.07 9.05
N LEU A 345 -1.00 8.96 9.00
CA LEU A 345 -0.75 7.87 8.06
C LEU A 345 -0.83 8.35 6.61
N LYS A 346 -1.90 9.06 6.23
CA LYS A 346 -2.11 9.51 4.84
C LYS A 346 -1.12 10.58 4.42
N CYS A 347 -0.85 11.57 5.27
CA CYS A 347 0.16 12.58 4.97
C CYS A 347 1.56 11.97 4.87
N GLY A 348 1.89 11.00 5.75
CA GLY A 348 3.16 10.28 5.70
C GLY A 348 3.31 9.42 4.45
N LEU A 349 2.25 8.71 4.06
CA LEU A 349 2.16 7.95 2.81
C LEU A 349 2.43 8.84 1.61
N LEU A 350 1.72 9.97 1.50
CA LEU A 350 1.85 10.91 0.38
C LEU A 350 3.24 11.57 0.33
N ASP A 351 3.78 11.97 1.48
CA ASP A 351 5.15 12.49 1.54
C ASP A 351 6.18 11.44 1.10
N ASP A 352 5.97 10.16 1.39
CA ASP A 352 6.85 9.10 0.90
C ASP A 352 6.68 8.88 -0.61
N VAL A 353 5.45 8.91 -1.14
CA VAL A 353 5.18 8.86 -2.59
C VAL A 353 5.96 9.95 -3.30
N PHE A 354 5.84 11.20 -2.85
CA PHE A 354 6.56 12.32 -3.45
C PHE A 354 8.08 12.22 -3.29
N THR A 355 8.58 11.50 -2.29
CA THR A 355 10.02 11.21 -2.18
C THR A 355 10.44 10.21 -3.25
N ILE A 356 9.61 9.21 -3.54
CA ILE A 356 9.87 8.19 -4.58
C ILE A 356 9.81 8.79 -5.99
N ILE A 357 8.86 9.70 -6.26
CA ILE A 357 8.78 10.40 -7.55
C ILE A 357 10.03 11.27 -7.79
N ASP A 358 10.63 11.77 -6.70
CA ASP A 358 11.93 12.43 -6.68
C ASP A 358 12.09 13.58 -7.70
N LEU A 359 11.13 14.51 -7.71
CA LEU A 359 11.19 15.72 -8.55
C LEU A 359 12.46 16.55 -8.24
N GLU A 360 12.93 16.49 -7.00
CA GLU A 360 14.17 17.15 -6.57
C GLU A 360 15.45 16.44 -7.04
N LYS A 361 15.39 15.21 -7.56
CA LYS A 361 16.52 14.36 -7.99
C LYS A 361 17.58 14.15 -6.91
N ILE A 362 17.14 13.90 -5.68
CA ILE A 362 18.02 13.67 -4.52
C ILE A 362 18.35 12.19 -4.29
N LEU A 363 17.61 11.27 -4.91
CA LEU A 363 17.84 9.84 -4.79
C LEU A 363 18.81 9.34 -5.88
N THR A 364 19.26 8.11 -5.71
CA THR A 364 20.13 7.41 -6.67
C THR A 364 19.35 6.51 -7.62
N GLY A 365 18.13 6.10 -7.24
CA GLY A 365 17.27 5.19 -7.99
C GLY A 365 17.49 3.69 -7.65
N ASN A 366 18.36 3.41 -6.67
CA ASN A 366 18.72 2.07 -6.21
C ASN A 366 18.22 1.78 -4.78
N GLU A 367 17.48 2.70 -4.18
CA GLU A 367 16.95 2.55 -2.84
C GLU A 367 15.89 1.42 -2.80
N GLU A 368 16.14 0.38 -1.99
CA GLU A 368 15.19 -0.71 -1.77
C GLU A 368 14.08 -0.35 -0.77
N GLN A 369 14.30 0.69 0.05
CA GLN A 369 13.30 1.25 0.95
C GLN A 369 13.32 2.78 0.83
N ILE A 370 12.14 3.41 0.78
CA ILE A 370 11.97 4.87 0.84
C ILE A 370 10.82 5.19 1.79
N GLY A 371 11.15 5.72 2.96
CA GLY A 371 10.17 5.97 4.00
C GLY A 371 9.47 4.69 4.44
N GLY A 372 8.14 4.67 4.39
CA GLY A 372 7.33 3.49 4.68
C GLY A 372 7.16 2.52 3.50
N PHE A 373 7.72 2.80 2.33
CA PHE A 373 7.64 1.93 1.16
C PHE A 373 8.87 1.04 1.01
N ASP A 374 8.63 -0.22 0.68
CA ASP A 374 9.65 -1.17 0.20
C ASP A 374 9.49 -1.42 -1.29
N LEU A 375 10.58 -1.38 -2.04
CA LEU A 375 10.62 -1.82 -3.43
C LEU A 375 10.52 -3.35 -3.46
N ILE A 376 9.40 -3.87 -3.96
CA ILE A 376 9.14 -5.31 -3.98
C ILE A 376 9.26 -5.92 -5.39
N TYR A 377 9.23 -5.09 -6.43
CA TYR A 377 9.33 -5.54 -7.82
C TYR A 377 9.95 -4.43 -8.69
N LYS A 378 10.97 -4.75 -9.49
CA LYS A 378 11.56 -3.85 -10.52
C LYS A 378 12.04 -4.68 -11.70
N GLY A 379 11.19 -4.88 -12.70
CA GLY A 379 11.43 -5.81 -13.82
C GLY A 379 11.46 -7.30 -13.41
N GLY A 380 11.42 -7.58 -12.11
CA GLY A 380 11.36 -8.89 -11.48
C GLY A 380 11.24 -8.71 -9.95
N PRO A 381 10.95 -9.79 -9.20
CA PRO A 381 10.90 -9.73 -7.74
C PRO A 381 12.25 -9.29 -7.15
N ILE A 382 12.22 -8.37 -6.18
CA ILE A 382 13.43 -7.98 -5.45
C ILE A 382 13.81 -9.10 -4.48
N LYS A 383 14.98 -9.70 -4.69
CA LYS A 383 15.59 -10.66 -3.78
C LYS A 383 16.50 -9.90 -2.82
N SER A 384 16.01 -9.56 -1.64
CA SER A 384 16.89 -8.92 -0.67
C SER A 384 17.80 -9.96 0.01
N GLN A 385 19.06 -9.59 0.18
CA GLN A 385 20.16 -10.45 0.64
C GLN A 385 20.00 -10.94 2.08
N TYR A 386 19.04 -10.37 2.82
CA TYR A 386 18.83 -10.63 4.25
C TYR A 386 17.63 -11.56 4.56
N TYR A 387 16.90 -12.06 3.55
CA TYR A 387 15.66 -12.81 3.80
C TYR A 387 15.61 -14.17 3.12
N SER A 388 14.86 -15.09 3.73
CA SER A 388 14.29 -16.21 2.99
C SER A 388 13.33 -15.66 1.93
N SER A 389 13.15 -16.41 0.84
CA SER A 389 12.26 -16.05 -0.28
C SER A 389 10.79 -15.84 0.08
N SER A 390 10.39 -16.01 1.34
CA SER A 390 9.00 -15.99 1.82
C SER A 390 8.70 -14.88 2.83
N PHE A 391 9.58 -13.88 2.97
CA PHE A 391 9.38 -12.79 3.92
C PHE A 391 8.75 -11.54 3.30
N SER A 392 7.84 -10.88 4.03
CA SER A 392 7.21 -9.60 3.67
C SER A 392 7.21 -8.65 4.87
N PHE A 393 7.58 -7.40 4.61
CA PHE A 393 7.57 -6.29 5.58
C PHE A 393 6.19 -5.68 5.82
N LEU A 394 5.18 -6.14 5.08
CA LEU A 394 3.81 -5.71 5.28
C LEU A 394 3.35 -6.01 6.72
N GLY A 395 2.75 -5.02 7.37
CA GLY A 395 2.28 -5.08 8.75
C GLY A 395 3.40 -5.22 9.79
N THR A 396 4.66 -5.01 9.44
CA THR A 396 5.77 -4.99 10.41
C THR A 396 5.93 -3.58 11.01
N PHE A 397 6.86 -3.42 11.96
CA PHE A 397 7.17 -2.13 12.54
C PHE A 397 7.55 -1.10 11.46
N ASN A 398 6.78 -0.01 11.40
CA ASN A 398 6.99 1.05 10.44
C ASN A 398 8.13 1.99 10.91
N ASN A 399 9.35 1.68 10.48
CA ASN A 399 10.54 2.48 10.79
C ASN A 399 10.69 3.75 9.92
N ARG A 400 9.64 4.19 9.20
CA ARG A 400 9.64 5.34 8.26
C ARG A 400 10.48 6.53 8.71
N LYS A 401 10.21 7.09 9.90
CA LYS A 401 10.89 8.30 10.39
C LYS A 401 12.39 8.07 10.59
N ILE A 402 12.78 6.89 11.07
CA ILE A 402 14.19 6.49 11.26
C ILE A 402 14.86 6.31 9.90
N HIS A 403 14.18 5.62 8.98
CA HIS A 403 14.67 5.38 7.63
C HIS A 403 14.91 6.69 6.86
N LEU A 404 13.92 7.60 6.81
CA LEU A 404 14.06 8.89 6.13
C LEU A 404 15.21 9.74 6.68
N LYS A 405 15.42 9.73 8.00
CA LYS A 405 16.57 10.42 8.61
C LYS A 405 17.92 9.84 8.14
N LYS A 406 18.02 8.50 8.04
CA LYS A 406 19.24 7.84 7.55
C LYS A 406 19.45 8.13 6.07
N LEU A 407 18.42 7.94 5.25
CA LEU A 407 18.47 8.22 3.81
C LEU A 407 18.86 9.68 3.53
N ALA A 408 18.26 10.64 4.24
CA ALA A 408 18.59 12.06 4.10
C ALA A 408 20.05 12.38 4.42
N LYS A 409 20.63 11.77 5.47
CA LYS A 409 22.07 11.92 5.78
C LYS A 409 22.95 11.34 4.69
N THR A 410 22.62 10.15 4.17
CA THR A 410 23.35 9.52 3.07
C THR A 410 23.30 10.37 1.80
N CYS A 411 22.12 10.88 1.43
CA CYS A 411 21.98 11.79 0.29
C CYS A 411 22.78 13.09 0.49
N ALA A 412 22.73 13.68 1.69
CA ALA A 412 23.49 14.89 2.00
C ALA A 412 25.00 14.68 1.88
N LEU A 413 25.53 13.58 2.42
CA LEU A 413 26.96 13.24 2.29
C LEU A 413 27.38 13.12 0.82
N ARG A 414 26.59 12.39 0.02
CA ARG A 414 26.84 12.23 -1.42
C ARG A 414 26.82 13.57 -2.16
N LEU A 415 25.79 14.38 -1.93
CA LEU A 415 25.62 15.67 -2.62
C LEU A 415 26.71 16.67 -2.22
N ASN A 416 27.15 16.66 -0.96
CA ASN A 416 28.26 17.50 -0.49
C ASN A 416 29.61 17.10 -1.11
N GLN A 417 29.82 15.82 -1.45
CA GLN A 417 31.05 15.33 -2.09
C GLN A 417 31.11 15.64 -3.60
N THR A 418 29.97 15.77 -4.25
CA THR A 418 29.87 16.06 -5.68
C THR A 418 29.99 17.55 -6.04
N THR A 419 30.00 18.47 -5.06
CA THR A 419 30.24 19.90 -5.31
C THR A 419 31.75 20.15 -5.41
N PRO A 420 32.34 20.42 -6.60
CA PRO A 420 33.74 20.77 -6.68
C PRO A 420 33.93 22.10 -5.95
N GLN A 421 34.97 22.19 -5.12
CA GLN A 421 35.45 23.46 -4.61
C GLN A 421 35.90 24.34 -5.79
N LEU A 422 35.00 25.16 -6.33
CA LEU A 422 35.37 26.42 -6.96
C LEU A 422 35.75 27.38 -5.83
N LYS A 423 36.91 27.13 -5.20
CA LYS A 423 37.62 28.13 -4.42
C LYS A 423 38.79 28.61 -5.26
N SER A 424 38.58 29.79 -5.82
CA SER A 424 39.59 30.74 -6.27
C SER A 424 40.88 30.63 -5.43
N SER A 425 41.98 30.25 -6.08
CA SER A 425 43.33 30.57 -5.61
C SER A 425 43.87 31.74 -6.43
N GLU A 426 43.36 32.93 -6.15
CA GLU A 426 44.13 34.17 -6.31
C GLU A 426 44.78 34.46 -4.96
N GLY A 427 46.10 34.58 -4.93
CA GLY A 427 46.83 34.93 -3.70
C GLY A 427 48.26 34.40 -3.61
N THR A 428 49.13 34.88 -4.50
CA THR A 428 50.53 35.24 -4.27
C THR A 428 51.32 34.57 -3.12
N LYS A 429 52.39 33.86 -3.48
CA LYS A 429 53.71 34.04 -2.86
C LYS A 429 54.82 33.93 -3.91
N LYS A 430 55.65 34.97 -3.93
CA LYS A 430 56.91 35.09 -4.65
C LYS A 430 57.88 34.01 -4.17
N ASP A 431 58.67 33.44 -5.08
CA ASP A 431 60.11 33.31 -4.88
C ASP A 431 60.83 33.20 -6.23
N LYS A 432 61.99 33.86 -6.27
CA LYS A 432 62.92 34.00 -7.41
C LYS A 432 64.01 32.93 -7.29
N ASP A 433 64.43 32.38 -8.43
CA ASP A 433 65.82 32.08 -8.87
C ASP A 433 65.72 31.00 -9.98
N LYS A 434 66.03 31.29 -11.24
CA LYS A 434 67.32 31.49 -11.95
C LYS A 434 67.77 30.21 -12.68
N ASP A 435 68.26 30.46 -13.89
CA ASP A 435 69.02 29.59 -14.81
C ASP A 435 68.24 28.54 -15.62
N LYS A 436 68.54 28.25 -16.88
CA LYS A 436 69.14 28.91 -18.06
C LYS A 436 69.17 27.79 -19.12
N ASP A 437 68.87 28.10 -20.38
CA ASP A 437 69.27 27.42 -21.63
C ASP A 437 68.89 25.90 -21.78
N ASP A 438 68.38 25.38 -22.90
CA ASP A 438 68.87 25.54 -24.26
C ASP A 438 67.83 25.06 -25.32
N LYS A 439 67.80 25.81 -26.42
CA LYS A 439 67.57 25.54 -27.86
C LYS A 439 66.75 24.35 -28.43
N GLN A 440 65.89 24.74 -29.39
CA GLN A 440 65.71 24.28 -30.80
C GLN A 440 65.35 22.78 -31.09
N MET A 441 64.60 22.36 -32.11
CA MET A 441 64.14 22.85 -33.44
C MET A 441 62.73 22.25 -33.73
N ARG A 442 61.81 22.94 -34.45
CA ARG A 442 61.41 22.75 -35.89
C ARG A 442 61.51 21.28 -36.38
N SER A 443 60.53 20.63 -37.01
CA SER A 443 59.66 20.99 -38.14
C SER A 443 58.62 19.86 -38.35
N ALA A 444 57.32 20.14 -38.51
CA ALA A 444 56.56 20.23 -39.77
C ALA A 444 56.37 18.92 -40.60
N SER A 445 55.09 18.71 -40.97
CA SER A 445 54.51 17.97 -42.14
C SER A 445 53.74 16.70 -41.74
N LYS A 446 52.39 16.67 -41.84
CA LYS A 446 51.55 16.35 -43.04
C LYS A 446 52.08 15.09 -43.73
N SER A 447 51.36 14.01 -44.03
CA SER A 447 49.95 13.66 -44.35
C SER A 447 49.98 12.10 -44.45
N SER A 448 48.93 11.30 -44.26
CA SER A 448 47.83 10.94 -45.16
C SER A 448 47.15 9.71 -44.52
N GLN A 449 45.85 9.74 -44.24
CA GLN A 449 44.78 9.14 -45.06
C GLN A 449 44.84 7.60 -45.28
N ILE A 450 43.74 6.96 -44.84
CA ILE A 450 42.97 5.88 -45.52
C ILE A 450 43.00 4.45 -44.92
N ASN A 451 41.77 3.89 -44.91
CA ASN A 451 41.27 2.51 -44.79
C ASN A 451 41.03 1.94 -43.38
N GLN A 452 39.77 1.77 -42.96
CA GLN A 452 38.66 0.89 -43.43
C GLN A 452 38.71 -0.52 -42.81
N ASN A 453 37.61 -0.85 -42.12
CA ASN A 453 36.92 -2.14 -41.99
C ASN A 453 37.74 -3.35 -41.46
N SER A 454 37.28 -4.09 -40.47
CA SER A 454 36.04 -4.86 -40.51
C SER A 454 35.85 -5.67 -39.22
N ASN A 455 34.58 -6.01 -38.97
CA ASN A 455 34.06 -7.01 -38.05
C ASN A 455 34.87 -8.31 -37.98
N ILE A 456 34.77 -9.02 -36.83
CA ILE A 456 34.43 -10.45 -36.78
C ILE A 456 33.91 -10.81 -35.36
N GLN A 457 32.74 -11.46 -35.34
CA GLN A 457 32.17 -12.20 -34.21
C GLN A 457 32.96 -13.49 -33.95
N SER A 458 33.04 -13.97 -32.71
CA SER A 458 32.67 -15.36 -32.39
C SER A 458 32.66 -15.66 -30.89
N LYS A 459 31.69 -16.51 -30.55
CA LYS A 459 31.46 -17.22 -29.28
C LYS A 459 32.59 -18.22 -28.98
N ILE A 460 32.78 -18.60 -27.71
CA ILE A 460 32.56 -19.98 -27.19
C ILE A 460 33.11 -20.14 -25.74
N VAL A 461 32.21 -20.66 -24.89
CA VAL A 461 32.28 -21.49 -23.67
C VAL A 461 33.65 -22.03 -23.19
N ALA A 462 33.91 -21.94 -21.86
CA ALA A 462 34.47 -23.02 -21.03
C ALA A 462 34.48 -22.68 -19.51
N GLN A 463 33.87 -23.54 -18.68
CA GLN A 463 34.36 -23.94 -17.33
C GLN A 463 35.14 -25.28 -17.52
N PRO A 464 35.81 -25.96 -16.53
CA PRO A 464 35.77 -25.85 -15.05
C PRO A 464 37.12 -26.12 -14.31
N ARG A 465 37.02 -26.41 -12.98
CA ARG A 465 37.99 -26.96 -11.99
C ARG A 465 38.52 -25.90 -11.01
N GLY A 466 38.60 -26.08 -9.68
CA GLY A 466 38.30 -27.16 -8.74
C GLY A 466 39.13 -26.94 -7.44
N ILE A 467 38.71 -27.59 -6.33
CA ILE A 467 39.45 -27.91 -5.07
C ILE A 467 39.74 -26.69 -4.13
N THR A 468 39.60 -26.67 -2.79
CA THR A 468 39.78 -27.64 -1.68
C THR A 468 38.98 -27.29 -0.40
N ASN A 469 38.74 -28.33 0.40
CA ASN A 469 38.20 -28.34 1.78
C ASN A 469 39.08 -27.60 2.81
N ILE A 470 38.46 -26.92 3.79
CA ILE A 470 39.04 -26.74 5.15
C ILE A 470 37.96 -26.95 6.23
N LYS A 471 38.38 -27.67 7.28
CA LYS A 471 37.64 -28.25 8.41
C LYS A 471 37.06 -27.24 9.40
N ARG A 472 36.00 -27.71 10.08
CA ARG A 472 35.41 -27.19 11.33
C ARG A 472 36.37 -27.31 12.52
N THR A 473 36.25 -26.38 13.46
CA THR A 473 36.44 -26.61 14.90
C THR A 473 35.32 -25.94 15.68
N SER A 474 34.91 -26.62 16.75
CA SER A 474 33.78 -26.40 17.66
C SER A 474 34.25 -25.94 19.03
N THR A 475 33.45 -25.12 19.71
CA THR A 475 33.30 -24.92 21.19
C THR A 475 32.21 -23.83 21.34
N ASP A 476 31.32 -23.71 22.32
CA ASP A 476 30.67 -24.61 23.28
C ASP A 476 29.33 -23.95 23.70
N LEU A 477 28.43 -24.77 24.24
CA LEU A 477 27.03 -24.63 24.70
C LEU A 477 26.81 -23.77 25.98
N PRO A 478 25.57 -23.41 26.46
CA PRO A 478 24.45 -24.32 26.79
C PRO A 478 23.00 -23.83 26.50
N ILE A 479 22.11 -24.69 25.97
CA ILE A 479 21.11 -25.58 26.63
C ILE A 479 20.29 -24.93 27.77
N LEU A 480 19.00 -24.74 27.49
CA LEU A 480 17.92 -24.84 28.48
C LEU A 480 16.64 -25.35 27.79
N MET A 481 16.44 -26.67 27.83
CA MET A 481 15.14 -27.32 27.61
C MET A 481 14.98 -28.40 28.68
N ASN A 482 13.96 -28.30 29.51
CA ASN A 482 13.01 -29.38 29.80
C ASN A 482 12.09 -29.04 30.98
N LYS A 483 10.78 -29.02 30.70
CA LYS A 483 9.74 -29.63 31.55
C LYS A 483 8.42 -29.60 30.78
N GLN A 484 8.09 -30.71 30.13
CA GLN A 484 6.70 -31.18 29.95
C GLN A 484 6.73 -32.57 29.31
N ASN A 485 6.75 -33.60 30.16
CA ASN A 485 6.25 -34.94 29.82
C ASN A 485 5.97 -35.71 31.11
N SER A 486 4.72 -35.64 31.54
CA SER A 486 4.00 -36.57 32.42
C SER A 486 2.58 -35.99 32.45
N ILE A 487 1.58 -36.54 31.78
CA ILE A 487 0.78 -37.67 32.25
C ILE A 487 0.00 -38.22 31.04
N ARG A 488 0.23 -39.50 30.70
CA ARG A 488 -0.75 -40.36 30.01
C ARG A 488 -1.10 -41.47 30.98
N LYS A 489 -2.30 -41.42 31.57
CA LYS A 489 -3.04 -42.59 32.06
C LYS A 489 -4.53 -42.33 31.86
N GLU A 490 -5.19 -43.33 31.32
CA GLU A 490 -6.57 -43.35 30.84
C GLU A 490 -7.59 -43.28 31.97
N GLY A 491 -8.73 -42.65 31.67
CA GLY A 491 -9.95 -42.70 32.44
C GLY A 491 -11.09 -42.10 31.61
N HIS A 492 -12.09 -42.90 31.26
CA HIS A 492 -13.27 -42.49 30.49
C HIS A 492 -14.04 -41.37 31.21
N LEU A 493 -14.01 -40.14 30.67
CA LEU A 493 -14.88 -39.04 31.10
C LEU A 493 -16.15 -38.99 30.23
N ASN A 494 -17.31 -38.98 30.90
CA ASN A 494 -18.63 -38.98 30.27
C ASN A 494 -19.01 -37.58 29.71
N SER A 495 -19.99 -37.54 28.80
CA SER A 495 -20.32 -36.37 27.95
C SER A 495 -20.61 -35.06 28.71
N GLN A 496 -21.20 -35.13 29.91
CA GLN A 496 -21.49 -33.94 30.74
C GLN A 496 -20.24 -33.29 31.36
N GLN A 497 -19.18 -34.07 31.63
CA GLN A 497 -17.93 -33.52 32.17
C GLN A 497 -17.08 -32.83 31.08
N LYS A 498 -17.15 -33.31 29.83
CA LYS A 498 -16.51 -32.63 28.68
C LYS A 498 -17.16 -31.27 28.39
N GLN A 499 -18.47 -31.15 28.60
CA GLN A 499 -19.19 -29.89 28.40
C GLN A 499 -18.86 -28.86 29.49
N THR A 500 -18.69 -29.31 30.74
CA THR A 500 -18.32 -28.44 31.87
C THR A 500 -16.87 -27.93 31.78
N ILE A 501 -15.94 -28.80 31.37
CA ILE A 501 -14.53 -28.41 31.14
C ILE A 501 -14.42 -27.46 29.93
N SER A 502 -15.23 -27.64 28.88
CA SER A 502 -15.27 -26.71 27.74
C SER A 502 -15.80 -25.33 28.12
N ILE A 503 -16.77 -25.25 29.03
CA ILE A 503 -17.31 -23.98 29.52
C ILE A 503 -16.30 -23.28 30.42
N GLN A 504 -15.67 -23.99 31.37
CA GLN A 504 -14.62 -23.41 32.22
C GLN A 504 -13.40 -22.93 31.42
N GLN A 505 -12.97 -23.67 30.40
CA GLN A 505 -11.88 -23.23 29.52
C GLN A 505 -12.26 -22.01 28.67
N LYS A 506 -13.52 -21.90 28.22
CA LYS A 506 -14.03 -20.69 27.54
C LYS A 506 -14.04 -19.49 28.48
N THR A 507 -14.49 -19.65 29.72
CA THR A 507 -14.53 -18.56 30.70
C THR A 507 -13.13 -18.12 31.14
N GLU A 508 -12.18 -19.04 31.30
CA GLU A 508 -10.76 -18.69 31.56
C GLU A 508 -10.08 -18.01 30.38
N LEU A 509 -10.41 -18.41 29.14
CA LEU A 509 -9.94 -17.73 27.92
C LEU A 509 -10.52 -16.31 27.80
N GLU A 510 -11.78 -16.10 28.12
CA GLU A 510 -12.41 -14.77 28.15
C GLU A 510 -11.85 -13.88 29.28
N PHE A 511 -11.59 -14.46 30.45
CA PHE A 511 -10.98 -13.75 31.57
C PHE A 511 -9.53 -13.33 31.26
N ASN A 512 -8.75 -14.21 30.63
CA ASN A 512 -7.39 -13.88 30.17
C ASN A 512 -7.37 -12.88 29.01
N GLN A 513 -8.35 -12.93 28.10
CA GLN A 513 -8.52 -11.91 27.06
C GLN A 513 -8.77 -10.53 27.67
N ASN A 514 -9.65 -10.41 28.66
CA ASN A 514 -9.93 -9.13 29.34
C ASN A 514 -8.72 -8.62 30.15
N LYS A 515 -7.94 -9.53 30.76
CA LYS A 515 -6.72 -9.18 31.51
C LYS A 515 -5.62 -8.64 30.59
N VAL A 516 -5.39 -9.26 29.43
CA VAL A 516 -4.46 -8.76 28.41
C VAL A 516 -4.96 -7.44 27.80
N PHE A 517 -6.28 -7.30 27.59
CA PHE A 517 -6.89 -6.05 27.12
C PHE A 517 -6.66 -4.88 28.09
N SER A 518 -6.72 -5.14 29.41
CA SER A 518 -6.43 -4.13 30.45
C SER A 518 -4.94 -3.79 30.56
N GLN A 519 -4.04 -4.76 30.37
CA GLN A 519 -2.58 -4.55 30.44
C GLN A 519 -2.03 -3.80 29.22
N LEU A 520 -2.62 -3.99 28.03
CA LEU A 520 -2.26 -3.24 26.82
C LEU A 520 -2.75 -1.78 26.85
N ASN A 521 -3.84 -1.49 27.59
CA ASN A 521 -4.32 -0.12 27.79
C ASN A 521 -3.56 0.62 28.90
N ASN A 522 -3.08 -0.08 29.95
CA ASN A 522 -2.40 0.54 31.09
C ASN A 522 -0.88 0.72 30.94
N SER A 523 -0.24 0.12 29.93
CA SER A 523 1.20 0.26 29.67
C SER A 523 1.59 1.49 28.82
N ALA A 524 0.64 2.41 28.59
CA ALA A 524 0.85 3.65 27.82
C ALA A 524 0.97 4.93 28.69
N LEU A 525 1.42 4.81 29.94
CA LEU A 525 1.94 5.95 30.70
C LEU A 525 3.46 5.78 30.86
N SER A 526 4.21 6.47 30.02
CA SER A 526 5.66 6.62 30.18
C SER A 526 5.95 7.59 31.34
N PRO A 527 6.92 7.29 32.23
CA PRO A 527 7.37 8.23 33.24
C PRO A 527 8.31 9.25 32.60
N TYR A 528 7.91 10.52 32.59
CA TYR A 528 8.84 11.65 32.45
C TYR A 528 9.34 12.01 33.86
N GLN A 529 10.60 11.67 34.16
CA GLN A 529 11.41 12.31 35.21
C GLN A 529 12.40 13.24 34.48
N GLN A 530 12.25 14.55 34.65
CA GLN A 530 12.98 15.40 35.60
C GLN A 530 14.46 15.59 35.20
N ASP A 531 14.74 16.72 34.56
CA ASP A 531 15.98 17.46 34.74
C ASP A 531 15.60 18.85 35.24
N GLU A 532 15.85 19.09 36.53
CA GLU A 532 15.80 20.39 37.17
C GLU A 532 17.06 21.18 36.79
N SER A 533 16.89 22.39 36.28
CA SER A 533 17.87 23.45 36.53
C SER A 533 17.12 24.70 37.00
N VAL A 534 17.41 25.01 38.25
CA VAL A 534 16.96 26.15 39.04
C VAL A 534 17.37 27.46 38.38
N THR A 535 16.44 28.40 38.20
CA THR A 535 16.67 29.81 38.59
C THR A 535 15.34 30.49 38.89
N ASN A 536 15.30 31.04 40.10
CA ASN A 536 14.26 31.88 40.67
C ASN A 536 13.85 33.04 39.76
N ASN A 537 12.54 33.34 39.70
CA ASN A 537 12.05 34.64 40.15
C ASN A 537 10.54 34.65 40.38
N ASN A 538 10.18 34.90 41.64
CA ASN A 538 8.86 35.25 42.12
C ASN A 538 8.33 36.51 41.42
N ARG A 539 7.05 36.50 41.00
CA ARG A 539 6.11 37.60 41.32
C ARG A 539 4.65 37.21 41.07
N VAL A 540 3.95 37.14 42.20
CA VAL A 540 2.50 37.24 42.46
C VAL A 540 1.81 38.29 41.58
N ILE A 541 0.66 37.96 40.94
CA ILE A 541 -0.58 38.78 40.93
C ILE A 541 -1.82 37.85 40.80
N LYS A 542 -2.83 38.17 41.61
CA LYS A 542 -4.13 37.52 41.83
C LYS A 542 -5.16 37.69 40.69
N ASN A 543 -6.09 36.72 40.65
CA ASN A 543 -7.54 36.80 40.36
C ASN A 543 -8.08 37.76 39.29
N SER A 544 -8.81 37.19 38.32
CA SER A 544 -10.20 37.59 38.03
C SER A 544 -10.86 36.62 37.04
N PHE A 545 -11.89 35.92 37.51
CA PHE A 545 -12.91 35.25 36.70
C PHE A 545 -13.77 36.31 36.01
N GLN A 546 -14.01 36.18 34.69
CA GLN A 546 -15.19 36.74 34.05
C GLN A 546 -15.65 35.87 32.87
N THR A 547 -16.93 35.56 32.97
CA THR A 547 -17.91 34.94 32.07
C THR A 547 -17.80 35.29 30.58
N LEU A 548 -18.02 34.30 29.71
CA LEU A 548 -18.42 34.49 28.31
C LEU A 548 -19.72 33.70 27.99
N PRO A 549 -20.62 34.24 27.15
CA PRO A 549 -22.00 33.77 27.03
C PRO A 549 -22.22 32.68 25.96
N LYS A 550 -23.32 31.95 26.16
CA LYS A 550 -23.87 30.89 25.29
C LYS A 550 -24.40 31.47 23.97
N ILE A 551 -24.06 30.82 22.85
CA ILE A 551 -24.66 31.09 21.52
C ILE A 551 -25.72 30.02 21.22
N ALA A 552 -26.85 30.49 20.69
CA ALA A 552 -28.11 29.80 20.49
C ALA A 552 -28.14 28.81 19.29
N LYS A 553 -29.11 27.89 19.34
CA LYS A 553 -29.48 26.92 18.30
C LYS A 553 -30.11 27.60 17.07
N PRO A 554 -30.03 27.01 15.86
CA PRO A 554 -30.71 27.54 14.68
C PRO A 554 -32.13 26.95 14.52
N GLU A 555 -33.08 27.83 14.23
CA GLU A 555 -34.43 27.49 13.75
C GLU A 555 -34.45 27.36 12.22
N SER A 556 -35.42 26.55 11.78
CA SER A 556 -35.85 26.17 10.44
C SER A 556 -36.24 27.33 9.53
N PHE A 557 -35.90 27.23 8.25
CA PHE A 557 -36.69 27.80 7.15
C PHE A 557 -36.74 26.86 5.94
N ILE A 558 -37.97 26.68 5.43
CA ILE A 558 -38.39 25.94 4.23
C ILE A 558 -38.82 26.99 3.17
N GLN A 559 -38.71 26.62 1.88
CA GLN A 559 -39.25 27.26 0.64
C GLN A 559 -38.46 28.49 0.13
N ASN A 560 -38.16 28.68 -1.17
CA ASN A 560 -38.75 28.23 -2.45
C ASN A 560 -37.69 28.21 -3.59
N ALA A 561 -38.05 27.50 -4.69
CA ALA A 561 -37.47 27.44 -6.04
C ALA A 561 -36.36 26.40 -6.30
#